data_AF-A0AAD9WQB9-F1
#
_entry.id   AF-A0AAD9WQB9-F1
#
_cell.length_a   1.000
_cell.length_b   1.000
_cell.length_c   1.000
_cell.angle_alpha   90.00
_cell.angle_beta   90.00
_cell.angle_gamma   90.00
#
_symmetry.space_group_name_H-M   'P 1'
#
loop_
_entity.id
_entity.type
_entity.pdbx_description
1 polymer ?
#
loop_
_entity_poly.entity_id
_entity_poly.type
_entity_poly.pdbx_seq_one_letter_code
_entity_poly.pdbx_strand_id
1 'polypeptide(L)'
;MRIKDGSYAPVPHLARQLLVFPDSNLSQKQIQQFLGIVNYIRDFIPQASHYTTCLSKLLKKDSPQWDTFHSEAITHLKRVAQKPPPLHIPSSGQLIL
;
A
#
# COMPACT_ATOMS: atom_id res chain seq x y z
N MET A 1 2.80 21.63 14.78
CA MET A 1 2.52 21.12 13.41
C MET A 1 3.41 21.90 12.45
N ARG A 2 4.43 21.27 11.83
CA ARG A 2 5.39 21.96 10.93
C ARG A 2 5.31 21.32 9.55
N ILE A 3 4.77 22.06 8.60
CA ILE A 3 4.84 21.78 7.17
C ILE A 3 6.01 22.62 6.65
N LYS A 4 7.01 21.99 6.03
CA LYS A 4 8.08 22.67 5.27
C LYS A 4 8.09 22.06 3.87
N ASP A 5 8.09 22.94 2.86
CA ASP A 5 8.52 22.66 1.48
C ASP A 5 7.76 21.62 0.68
N GLY A 6 6.42 21.63 0.67
CA GLY A 6 5.61 20.95 -0.35
C GLY A 6 5.83 19.44 -0.53
N SER A 7 6.58 18.82 0.38
CA SER A 7 7.07 17.45 0.28
C SER A 7 6.43 16.64 1.39
N TYR A 8 5.38 15.92 1.04
CA TYR A 8 4.64 15.07 1.95
C TYR A 8 5.41 13.76 2.15
N ALA A 9 6.29 13.71 3.14
CA ALA A 9 7.05 12.49 3.46
C ALA A 9 6.85 12.03 4.92
N PRO A 10 5.77 11.29 5.21
CA PRO A 10 5.69 10.37 6.35
C PRO A 10 5.89 8.91 5.91
N VAL A 11 6.52 8.67 4.74
CA VAL A 11 6.83 7.35 4.17
C VAL A 11 7.49 6.40 5.20
N PRO A 12 8.44 6.84 6.05
CA PRO A 12 9.13 5.90 6.94
C PRO A 12 8.26 5.36 8.08
N HIS A 13 7.30 6.14 8.59
CA HIS A 13 6.48 5.70 9.73
C HIS A 13 5.33 4.79 9.29
N LEU A 14 4.65 5.14 8.20
CA LEU A 14 3.54 4.35 7.68
C LEU A 14 4.00 3.03 7.07
N ALA A 15 5.14 3.02 6.35
CA ALA A 15 5.74 1.77 5.88
C ALA A 15 6.11 0.83 7.04
N ARG A 16 6.58 1.38 8.18
CA ARG A 16 6.83 0.59 9.39
C ARG A 16 5.56 -0.02 9.97
N GLN A 17 4.42 0.68 9.92
CA GLN A 17 3.15 0.11 10.40
C GLN A 17 2.73 -1.11 9.58
N LEU A 18 3.00 -1.14 8.26
CA LEU A 18 2.72 -2.32 7.43
C LEU A 18 3.47 -3.57 7.93
N LEU A 19 4.66 -3.42 8.50
CA LEU A 19 5.46 -4.52 9.02
C LEU A 19 4.94 -5.11 10.34
N VAL A 20 4.09 -4.37 11.05
CA VAL A 20 3.51 -4.80 12.33
C VAL A 20 2.34 -5.76 12.11
N PHE A 21 1.68 -5.70 10.94
CA PHE A 21 0.61 -6.64 10.63
C PHE A 21 1.16 -8.07 10.51
N PRO A 22 0.37 -9.11 10.86
CA PRO A 22 0.74 -10.48 10.54
C PRO A 22 0.81 -10.70 9.02
N ASP A 23 1.43 -11.79 8.57
CA ASP A 23 1.53 -12.12 7.14
C ASP A 23 0.30 -12.87 6.60
N SER A 24 -0.53 -13.40 7.51
CA SER A 24 -1.71 -14.21 7.20
C SER A 24 -2.81 -13.99 8.23
N ASN A 25 -4.05 -14.37 7.88
CA ASN A 25 -5.21 -14.40 8.78
C ASN A 25 -5.53 -13.03 9.42
N LEU A 26 -5.41 -11.96 8.64
CA LEU A 26 -5.84 -10.64 9.12
C LEU A 26 -7.35 -10.62 9.28
N SER A 27 -7.81 -10.05 10.40
CA SER A 27 -9.23 -9.72 10.57
C SER A 27 -9.68 -8.68 9.54
N GLN A 28 -10.98 -8.62 9.25
CA GLN A 28 -11.55 -7.65 8.33
C GLN A 28 -11.16 -6.19 8.66
N LYS A 29 -11.08 -5.86 9.96
CA LYS A 29 -10.62 -4.54 10.44
C LYS A 29 -9.13 -4.31 10.13
N GLN A 30 -8.29 -5.33 10.32
CA GLN A 30 -6.87 -5.24 9.97
C GLN A 30 -6.67 -5.13 8.45
N ILE A 31 -7.46 -5.84 7.65
CA ILE A 31 -7.43 -5.71 6.18
C ILE A 31 -7.80 -4.27 5.77
N GLN A 32 -8.84 -3.68 6.37
CA GLN A 32 -9.21 -2.28 6.10
C GLN A 32 -8.09 -1.31 6.45
N GLN A 33 -7.48 -1.45 7.63
CA GLN A 33 -6.35 -0.61 8.06
C GLN A 33 -5.14 -0.78 7.14
N PHE A 34 -4.81 -2.02 6.79
CA PHE A 34 -3.74 -2.37 5.88
C PHE A 34 -3.95 -1.72 4.52
N LEU A 35 -5.15 -1.85 3.94
CA LEU A 35 -5.49 -1.23 2.66
C LEU A 35 -5.46 0.30 2.72
N GLY A 36 -5.86 0.90 3.85
CA GLY A 36 -5.76 2.34 4.06
C GLY A 36 -4.31 2.84 3.96
N ILE A 37 -3.38 2.14 4.61
CA ILE A 37 -1.95 2.48 4.55
C ILE A 37 -1.37 2.20 3.17
N VAL A 38 -1.71 1.07 2.54
CA VAL A 38 -1.27 0.74 1.16
C VAL A 38 -1.76 1.78 0.17
N ASN A 39 -3.00 2.25 0.29
CA ASN A 39 -3.56 3.26 -0.59
C ASN A 39 -2.82 4.60 -0.46
N TYR A 40 -2.36 4.93 0.75
CA TYR A 40 -1.56 6.13 0.98
C TYR A 40 -0.20 6.09 0.27
N ILE A 41 0.44 4.92 0.20
CA ILE A 41 1.73 4.74 -0.50
C ILE A 41 1.57 4.16 -1.92
N ARG A 42 0.35 4.15 -2.49
CA ARG A 42 0.07 3.45 -3.75
C ARG A 42 0.89 3.96 -4.92
N ASP A 43 1.22 5.25 -4.93
CA ASP A 43 1.99 5.89 -5.99
C ASP A 43 3.43 5.36 -6.06
N PHE A 44 3.91 4.76 -4.97
CA PHE A 44 5.21 4.09 -4.87
C PHE A 44 5.12 2.59 -5.17
N ILE A 45 3.94 2.00 -5.35
CA ILE A 45 3.76 0.56 -5.52
C ILE A 45 3.26 0.27 -6.94
N PRO A 46 4.13 -0.19 -7.85
CA PRO A 46 3.72 -0.60 -9.18
C PRO A 46 2.65 -1.70 -9.09
N GLN A 47 1.59 -1.57 -9.87
CA GLN A 47 0.50 -2.55 -9.94
C GLN A 47 -0.15 -2.89 -8.58
N ALA A 48 -0.14 -1.94 -7.62
CA ALA A 48 -0.78 -2.12 -6.31
C ALA A 48 -2.23 -2.61 -6.41
N SER A 49 -2.95 -2.15 -7.44
CA SER A 49 -4.35 -2.51 -7.72
C SER A 49 -4.58 -4.02 -7.81
N HIS A 50 -3.63 -4.79 -8.34
CA HIS A 50 -3.77 -6.25 -8.45
C HIS A 50 -3.90 -6.89 -7.05
N TYR A 51 -3.00 -6.51 -6.15
CA TYR A 51 -2.95 -7.02 -4.77
C TYR A 51 -4.05 -6.40 -3.88
N THR A 52 -4.32 -5.11 -3.99
CA THR A 52 -5.34 -4.44 -3.19
C THR A 52 -6.75 -4.90 -3.56
N THR A 53 -7.00 -5.20 -4.85
CA THR A 53 -8.30 -5.74 -5.28
C THR A 53 -8.56 -7.11 -4.67
N CYS A 54 -7.54 -7.97 -4.63
CA CYS A 54 -7.63 -9.27 -3.96
C CYS A 54 -8.02 -9.12 -2.49
N LEU A 55 -7.27 -8.32 -1.74
CA LEU A 55 -7.55 -8.07 -0.33
C LEU A 55 -8.89 -7.36 -0.10
N SER A 56 -9.32 -6.49 -1.02
CA SER A 56 -10.62 -5.81 -0.90
C SER A 56 -11.80 -6.78 -1.06
N LYS A 57 -11.64 -7.91 -1.76
CA LYS A 57 -12.69 -8.93 -1.85
C LYS A 57 -12.96 -9.59 -0.49
N LEU A 58 -11.95 -9.72 0.37
CA LEU A 58 -12.10 -10.23 1.73
C LEU A 58 -12.97 -9.33 2.63
N LEU A 59 -13.22 -8.09 2.22
CA LEU A 59 -14.06 -7.15 2.97
C LEU A 59 -15.55 -7.24 2.62
N LYS A 60 -15.93 -8.01 1.60
CA LYS A 60 -17.32 -8.15 1.16
C LYS A 60 -18.09 -9.11 2.06
N LYS A 61 -19.43 -9.02 2.02
CA LYS A 61 -20.33 -9.92 2.77
C LYS A 61 -20.14 -11.39 2.36
N ASP A 62 -20.00 -11.64 1.05
CA ASP A 62 -19.67 -12.95 0.49
C ASP A 62 -18.15 -13.03 0.25
N SER A 63 -17.37 -12.85 1.31
CA SER A 63 -15.92 -12.88 1.22
C SER A 63 -15.42 -14.29 0.87
N PRO A 64 -14.43 -14.41 -0.03
CA PRO A 64 -13.75 -15.68 -0.23
C PRO A 64 -13.01 -16.07 1.06
N GLN A 65 -12.77 -17.37 1.25
CA GLN A 65 -11.89 -17.81 2.32
C GLN A 65 -10.46 -17.31 2.08
N TRP A 66 -9.74 -17.10 3.18
CA TRP A 66 -8.32 -16.80 3.11
C TRP A 66 -7.56 -17.95 2.45
N ASP A 67 -6.64 -17.61 1.55
CA ASP A 67 -5.77 -18.57 0.86
C ASP A 67 -4.32 -18.06 0.78
N THR A 68 -3.46 -18.81 0.11
CA THR A 68 -2.04 -18.46 -0.08
C THR A 68 -1.87 -17.17 -0.88
N PHE A 69 -2.74 -16.89 -1.84
CA PHE A 69 -2.67 -15.70 -2.68
C PHE A 69 -2.87 -14.40 -1.87
N HIS A 70 -3.75 -14.42 -0.86
CA HIS A 70 -3.93 -13.29 0.05
C HIS A 70 -2.67 -13.04 0.90
N SER A 71 -2.03 -14.10 1.41
CA SER A 71 -0.76 -13.99 2.17
C SER A 71 0.40 -13.48 1.29
N GLU A 72 0.47 -13.95 0.05
CA GLU A 72 1.43 -13.47 -0.95
C GLU A 72 1.23 -11.99 -1.25
N ALA A 73 -0.03 -11.55 -1.42
CA ALA A 73 -0.35 -10.14 -1.65
C ALA A 73 0.13 -9.24 -0.50
N ILE A 74 -0.09 -9.65 0.74
CA ILE A 74 0.38 -8.91 1.93
C ILE A 74 1.90 -8.86 1.97
N THR A 75 2.55 -10.01 1.78
CA THR A 75 4.02 -10.11 1.79
C THR A 75 4.64 -9.25 0.71
N HIS A 76 4.07 -9.27 -0.50
CA HIS A 76 4.51 -8.45 -1.62
C HIS A 76 4.39 -6.96 -1.28
N LEU A 77 3.23 -6.51 -0.79
CA LEU A 77 3.00 -5.11 -0.43
C LEU A 77 3.94 -4.65 0.69
N LYS A 78 4.19 -5.47 1.71
CA LYS A 78 5.20 -5.19 2.75
C LYS A 78 6.62 -5.08 2.19
N ARG A 79 6.98 -5.93 1.22
CA ARG A 79 8.31 -5.90 0.59
C ARG A 79 8.52 -4.60 -0.20
N VAL A 80 7.53 -4.21 -1.01
CA VAL A 80 7.61 -2.95 -1.77
C VAL A 80 7.62 -1.74 -0.82
N ALA A 81 6.85 -1.77 0.27
CA ALA A 81 6.86 -0.70 1.26
C ALA A 81 8.23 -0.53 1.97
N GLN A 82 9.00 -1.62 2.14
CA GLN A 82 10.36 -1.55 2.73
C GLN A 82 11.40 -0.98 1.78
N LYS A 83 11.24 -1.23 0.48
CA LYS A 83 12.15 -0.77 -0.57
C LYS A 83 11.31 -0.13 -1.67
N PRO A 84 10.71 1.06 -1.42
CA PRO A 84 9.90 1.69 -2.44
C PRO A 84 10.78 1.96 -3.66
N PRO A 85 10.33 1.61 -4.88
CA PRO A 85 11.02 2.01 -6.09
C PRO A 85 11.14 3.54 -6.13
N PRO A 86 12.20 4.07 -6.76
CA PRO A 86 12.35 5.51 -6.92
C PRO A 86 11.12 6.07 -7.63
N LEU A 87 10.45 7.04 -7.01
CA LEU A 87 9.39 7.78 -7.68
C LEU A 87 10.01 8.55 -8.84
N HIS A 88 9.59 8.22 -10.05
CA HIS A 88 9.87 9.08 -11.19
C HIS A 88 8.92 10.28 -11.07
N ILE A 89 9.41 11.37 -10.49
CA ILE A 89 8.71 12.65 -10.57
C ILE A 89 8.74 13.01 -12.06
N PRO A 90 7.59 13.19 -12.74
CA PRO A 90 7.62 13.77 -14.07
C PRO A 90 8.24 15.16 -13.93
N SER A 91 9.42 15.35 -14.50
CA SER A 91 10.07 16.65 -14.57
C SER A 91 9.10 17.63 -15.24
N SER A 92 8.58 18.59 -14.48
CA SER A 92 7.85 19.73 -15.03
C SER A 92 8.71 20.40 -16.09
N GLY A 93 8.34 20.25 -17.36
CA GLY A 93 9.13 20.80 -18.46
C GLY A 93 8.59 20.66 -19.87
N GLN A 94 7.44 20.04 -20.13
CA GLN A 94 6.77 20.20 -21.42
C GLN A 94 5.65 21.23 -21.29
N LEU A 95 6.02 22.50 -21.42
CA LEU A 95 5.12 23.50 -22.00
C LEU A 95 4.80 23.01 -23.41
N ILE A 96 3.58 22.52 -23.60
CA ILE A 96 2.99 22.44 -24.94
C ILE A 96 2.52 23.87 -25.24
N LEU A 97 3.33 24.61 -25.99
CA LEU A 97 2.94 25.81 -26.73
C LEU A 97 3.56 25.72 -28.13
#